data_AF-A0A7L4DJ54-F1
#
_entry.id   AF-A0A7L4DJ54-F1
#
_cell.length_a   1.000
_cell.length_b   1.000
_cell.length_c   1.000
_cell.angle_alpha   90.00
_cell.angle_beta   90.00
_cell.angle_gamma   90.00
#
_symmetry.space_group_name_H-M   'P 1'
#
loop_
_entity.id
_entity.type
_entity.pdbx_description
1 polymer ?
#
loop_
_entity_poly.entity_id
_entity_poly.type
_entity_poly.pdbx_seq_one_letter_code
_entity_poly.pdbx_strand_id
1 'polypeptide(L)'
;ESQFKNKIVGENDITLQCVDQIYGVFDEKKKLLTGQLRKYPEKLIIYCKDLRVFHFCLRYTKEEEVKRVNGIVHHSQTPKLLKRLFLFSYASAAPNNTDGKNQTVMFDTLEDWRNELERTKGNVKYKAVTTNEGYVVSEKLPLYFVVPICVSEESILKYEGRGIPIWCWSCQNGAALLKMSALPKEQDDSTSQMQKAFLDGIYKTISKPPYELLKTDDLSSSLPSLQDIQTAYTKFKQLFLLDNSTEFWATDVKWFSLLESTNWLEIIRRVLKKAIEVAECLERQQTNILLIEESATDLCCVISSLVQVMMDSHSRTKSGFQSLIQKEWVVGGHSFLDRCNHLHKSDKEEAPVFLLLLDCVWQLVQQYPPAFEFTETYLTVLSDSLYVPIFSTFFFNSQHQKDT
;
A
#
# COMPACT_ATOMS: atom_id res chain seq x y z
N GLU A 1 -4.91 32.31 2.21
CA GLU A 1 -4.92 30.87 1.90
C GLU A 1 -5.61 30.66 0.56
N SER A 2 -4.86 30.30 -0.47
CA SER A 2 -5.45 29.76 -1.70
C SER A 2 -6.06 28.41 -1.35
N GLN A 3 -7.40 28.37 -1.20
CA GLN A 3 -8.15 27.15 -0.88
C GLN A 3 -7.76 26.05 -1.86
N PHE A 4 -7.00 25.06 -1.39
CA PHE A 4 -6.80 23.80 -2.10
C PHE A 4 -8.18 23.15 -2.22
N LYS A 5 -8.73 23.13 -3.43
CA LYS A 5 -10.02 22.49 -3.72
C LYS A 5 -9.77 21.26 -4.58
N ASN A 6 -10.35 20.14 -4.17
CA ASN A 6 -10.41 18.95 -5.00
C ASN A 6 -11.23 19.30 -6.26
N LYS A 7 -10.63 19.12 -7.44
CA LYS A 7 -11.26 19.45 -8.74
C LYS A 7 -12.11 18.30 -9.29
N ILE A 8 -12.02 17.13 -8.67
CA ILE A 8 -12.67 15.90 -9.11
C ILE A 8 -13.95 15.67 -8.31
N VAL A 9 -13.87 15.87 -6.99
CA VAL A 9 -14.93 15.58 -6.02
C VAL A 9 -15.23 16.88 -5.29
N GLY A 10 -16.51 17.29 -5.26
CA GLY A 10 -16.95 18.44 -4.47
C GLY A 10 -16.84 18.19 -2.97
N GLU A 11 -16.97 19.25 -2.17
CA GLU A 11 -16.87 19.18 -0.69
C GLU A 11 -17.84 18.16 -0.06
N ASN A 12 -19.05 18.06 -0.63
CA ASN A 12 -20.11 17.17 -0.16
C ASN A 12 -20.23 15.87 -0.96
N ASP A 13 -19.33 15.63 -1.92
CA ASP A 13 -19.36 14.43 -2.74
C ASP A 13 -18.60 13.29 -2.04
N ILE A 14 -19.20 12.10 -2.08
CA ILE A 14 -18.66 10.87 -1.51
C ILE A 14 -18.58 9.83 -2.62
N THR A 15 -17.39 9.35 -2.92
CA THR A 15 -17.25 8.21 -3.83
C THR A 15 -17.76 6.96 -3.12
N LEU A 16 -18.47 6.09 -3.84
CA LEU A 16 -19.02 4.86 -3.24
C LEU A 16 -17.95 3.93 -2.67
N GLN A 17 -16.70 4.06 -3.14
CA GLN A 17 -15.54 3.28 -2.72
C GLN A 17 -14.89 3.84 -1.45
N CYS A 18 -15.17 5.11 -1.13
CA CYS A 18 -14.77 5.74 0.12
C CYS A 18 -15.78 5.46 1.25
N VAL A 19 -16.99 4.98 0.95
CA VAL A 19 -17.95 4.60 1.99
C VAL A 19 -17.42 3.38 2.75
N ASP A 20 -17.31 3.53 4.07
CA ASP A 20 -16.89 2.47 4.98
C ASP A 20 -18.13 1.82 5.63
N GLN A 21 -18.84 2.58 6.45
CA GLN A 21 -20.02 2.11 7.17
C GLN A 21 -21.18 3.08 7.04
N ILE A 22 -22.39 2.53 7.03
CA ILE A 22 -23.61 3.32 6.94
C ILE A 22 -24.48 2.99 8.14
N TYR A 23 -24.84 4.01 8.91
CA TYR A 23 -25.74 3.88 10.05
C TYR A 23 -27.06 4.62 9.80
N GLY A 24 -28.14 4.04 10.28
CA GLY A 24 -29.46 4.67 10.32
C GLY A 24 -29.88 4.89 11.77
N VAL A 25 -30.45 6.05 12.04
CA VAL A 25 -31.05 6.36 13.34
C VAL A 25 -32.57 6.16 13.23
N PHE A 26 -33.09 5.29 14.09
CA PHE A 26 -34.52 4.98 14.21
C PHE A 26 -34.94 5.26 15.64
N ASP A 27 -35.89 6.17 15.86
CA ASP A 27 -36.36 6.52 17.21
C ASP A 27 -35.17 6.77 18.18
N GLU A 28 -34.23 7.61 17.75
CA GLU A 28 -32.97 7.95 18.45
C GLU A 28 -31.94 6.82 18.58
N LYS A 29 -32.24 5.60 18.15
CA LYS A 29 -31.30 4.46 18.19
C LYS A 29 -30.53 4.33 16.89
N LYS A 30 -29.20 4.49 16.98
CA LYS A 30 -28.26 4.25 15.88
C LYS A 30 -28.09 2.74 15.62
N LYS A 31 -28.23 2.33 14.36
CA LYS A 31 -28.07 0.94 13.91
C LYS A 31 -27.30 0.89 12.60
N LEU A 32 -26.41 -0.10 12.46
CA LEU A 32 -25.72 -0.35 11.19
C LEU A 32 -26.76 -0.80 10.14
N LEU A 33 -26.71 -0.19 8.95
CA LEU A 33 -27.55 -0.56 7.81
C LEU A 33 -26.80 -1.58 6.97
N THR A 34 -27.42 -2.74 6.75
CA THR A 34 -26.90 -3.80 5.89
C THR A 34 -28.03 -4.41 5.05
N GLY A 35 -27.70 -4.78 3.81
CA GLY A 35 -28.63 -5.44 2.90
C GLY A 35 -29.88 -4.60 2.59
N GLN A 36 -31.01 -5.29 2.36
CA GLN A 36 -32.26 -4.65 2.00
C GLN A 36 -33.02 -4.15 3.24
N LEU A 37 -33.26 -2.84 3.31
CA LEU A 37 -33.97 -2.18 4.39
C LEU A 37 -35.49 -2.32 4.20
N ARG A 38 -36.15 -2.76 5.27
CA ARG A 38 -37.63 -2.82 5.37
C ARG A 38 -38.24 -1.56 5.96
N LYS A 39 -37.49 -0.88 6.82
CA LYS A 39 -37.83 0.41 7.43
C LYS A 39 -36.70 1.37 7.15
N TYR A 40 -37.05 2.64 6.98
CA TYR A 40 -36.09 3.67 6.65
C TYR A 40 -35.78 4.57 7.86
N PRO A 41 -34.52 5.02 8.00
CA PRO A 41 -34.12 5.80 9.16
C PRO A 41 -34.54 7.27 9.03
N GLU A 42 -34.70 7.93 10.18
CA GLU A 42 -34.95 9.38 10.23
C GLU A 42 -33.68 10.20 9.99
N LYS A 43 -32.51 9.61 10.30
CA LYS A 43 -31.19 10.18 10.00
C LYS A 43 -30.28 9.10 9.43
N LEU A 44 -29.52 9.45 8.40
CA LEU A 44 -28.49 8.59 7.80
C LEU A 44 -27.12 9.16 8.18
N ILE A 45 -26.23 8.31 8.64
CA ILE A 45 -24.85 8.66 8.98
C ILE A 45 -23.95 7.80 8.10
N ILE A 46 -23.08 8.45 7.32
CA ILE A 46 -22.11 7.77 6.45
C ILE A 46 -20.73 8.02 7.00
N TYR A 47 -20.05 6.94 7.39
CA TYR A 47 -18.63 6.94 7.74
C TYR A 47 -17.82 6.61 6.51
N CYS A 48 -16.80 7.42 6.26
CA CYS A 48 -15.93 7.28 5.11
C CYS A 48 -14.56 6.70 5.52
N LYS A 49 -13.84 6.14 4.55
CA LYS A 49 -12.49 5.59 4.72
C LYS A 49 -11.45 6.70 4.93
N ASP A 50 -11.74 7.91 4.46
CA ASP A 50 -10.95 9.13 4.64
C ASP A 50 -11.24 9.89 5.96
N LEU A 51 -11.88 9.23 6.93
CA LEU A 51 -12.26 9.77 8.24
C LEU A 51 -13.35 10.87 8.21
N ARG A 52 -13.93 11.20 7.06
CA ARG A 52 -15.09 12.10 7.00
C ARG A 52 -16.36 11.41 7.48
N VAL A 53 -17.22 12.18 8.14
CA VAL A 53 -18.52 11.75 8.63
C VAL A 53 -19.60 12.66 8.07
N PHE A 54 -20.60 12.07 7.41
CA PHE A 54 -21.72 12.80 6.84
C PHE A 54 -23.02 12.46 7.56
N HIS A 55 -23.75 13.49 7.98
CA HIS A 55 -25.06 13.36 8.62
C HIS A 55 -26.15 13.92 7.69
N PHE A 56 -27.09 13.05 7.30
CA PHE A 56 -28.25 13.44 6.51
C PHE A 56 -29.52 13.32 7.36
N CYS A 57 -30.31 14.39 7.43
CA CYS A 57 -31.62 14.37 8.06
C CYS A 57 -32.69 13.97 7.03
N LEU A 58 -33.35 12.83 7.25
CA LEU A 58 -34.35 12.26 6.35
C LEU A 58 -35.79 12.43 6.84
N ARG A 59 -36.00 12.99 8.04
CA ARG A 59 -37.32 13.10 8.72
C ARG A 59 -38.44 13.72 7.86
N TYR A 60 -38.09 14.65 6.97
CA TYR A 60 -39.06 15.35 6.10
C TYR A 60 -38.94 14.93 4.63
N THR A 61 -38.22 13.85 4.35
CA THR A 61 -37.99 13.38 2.98
C THR A 61 -39.17 12.52 2.53
N LYS A 62 -39.62 12.71 1.29
CA LYS A 62 -40.70 11.92 0.70
C LYS A 62 -40.31 10.43 0.68
N GLU A 63 -41.26 9.55 0.96
CA GLU A 63 -41.00 8.10 1.08
C GLU A 63 -40.29 7.51 -0.15
N GLU A 64 -40.64 7.95 -1.36
CA GLU A 64 -40.01 7.53 -2.61
C GLU A 64 -38.52 7.86 -2.70
N GLU A 65 -38.12 9.03 -2.17
CA GLU A 65 -36.73 9.47 -2.16
C GLU A 65 -35.93 8.74 -1.09
N VAL A 66 -36.54 8.43 0.05
CA VAL A 66 -35.90 7.65 1.13
C VAL A 66 -35.60 6.22 0.68
N LYS A 67 -36.39 5.65 -0.24
CA LYS A 67 -36.10 4.34 -0.85
C LYS A 67 -34.72 4.30 -1.54
N ARG A 68 -34.16 5.44 -1.95
CA ARG A 68 -32.81 5.52 -2.54
C ARG A 68 -31.70 5.09 -1.57
N VAL A 69 -31.95 5.15 -0.26
CA VAL A 69 -31.00 4.65 0.76
C VAL A 69 -30.69 3.16 0.56
N ASN A 70 -31.67 2.36 0.13
CA ASN A 70 -31.42 0.95 -0.24
C ASN A 70 -30.42 0.83 -1.38
N GLY A 71 -30.51 1.71 -2.38
CA GLY A 71 -29.56 1.76 -3.49
C GLY A 71 -28.15 2.08 -3.01
N ILE A 72 -28.00 3.08 -2.11
CA ILE A 72 -26.70 3.46 -1.55
C ILE A 72 -26.08 2.27 -0.80
N VAL A 73 -26.82 1.66 0.15
CA VAL A 73 -26.36 0.50 0.93
C VAL A 73 -25.99 -0.66 0.01
N HIS A 74 -26.84 -0.97 -0.96
CA HIS A 74 -26.56 -2.02 -1.94
C HIS A 74 -25.27 -1.73 -2.72
N HIS A 75 -25.11 -0.52 -3.27
CA HIS A 75 -23.95 -0.20 -4.10
C HIS A 75 -22.65 0.03 -3.30
N SER A 76 -22.71 0.32 -2.01
CA SER A 76 -21.50 0.52 -1.19
C SER A 76 -21.05 -0.72 -0.42
N GLN A 77 -21.95 -1.65 -0.07
CA GLN A 77 -21.60 -2.77 0.82
C GLN A 77 -21.69 -4.15 0.16
N THR A 78 -22.29 -4.27 -1.02
CA THR A 78 -22.37 -5.59 -1.67
C THR A 78 -21.04 -5.99 -2.30
N PRO A 79 -20.66 -7.27 -2.23
CA PRO A 79 -19.49 -7.77 -2.94
C PRO A 79 -19.58 -7.47 -4.43
N LYS A 80 -18.53 -6.86 -4.97
CA LYS A 80 -18.47 -6.42 -6.38
C LYS A 80 -17.60 -7.36 -7.21
N LEU A 81 -18.00 -7.53 -8.47
CA LEU A 81 -17.09 -8.02 -9.50
C LEU A 81 -16.14 -6.89 -9.89
N LEU A 82 -14.87 -7.21 -10.16
CA LEU A 82 -13.86 -6.24 -10.60
C LEU A 82 -14.38 -5.39 -11.77
N LYS A 83 -14.89 -6.05 -12.82
CA LYS A 83 -15.45 -5.41 -14.02
C LYS A 83 -16.63 -4.45 -13.78
N ARG A 84 -17.22 -4.45 -12.57
CA ARG A 84 -18.32 -3.55 -12.18
C ARG A 84 -17.83 -2.32 -11.39
N LEU A 85 -16.53 -2.17 -11.19
CA LEU A 85 -15.98 -0.93 -10.64
C LEU A 85 -16.20 0.23 -11.62
N PHE A 86 -16.44 1.41 -11.06
CA PHE A 86 -16.75 2.61 -11.84
C PHE A 86 -15.62 3.00 -12.80
N LEU A 87 -14.36 2.67 -12.47
CA LEU A 87 -13.19 2.99 -13.29
C LEU A 87 -13.30 2.47 -14.72
N PHE A 88 -13.92 1.30 -14.93
CA PHE A 88 -14.08 0.71 -16.27
C PHE A 88 -15.12 1.48 -17.09
N SER A 89 -16.20 1.91 -16.43
CA SER A 89 -17.23 2.75 -17.06
C SER A 89 -16.68 4.14 -17.37
N TYR A 90 -15.87 4.70 -16.47
CA TYR A 90 -15.21 5.98 -16.67
C TYR A 90 -14.20 5.91 -17.82
N ALA A 91 -13.32 4.91 -17.85
CA ALA A 91 -12.36 4.72 -18.93
C ALA A 91 -13.01 4.53 -20.31
N SER A 92 -14.21 3.93 -20.35
CA SER A 92 -14.97 3.78 -21.61
C SER A 92 -15.61 5.08 -22.10
N ALA A 93 -15.85 6.04 -21.20
CA ALA A 93 -16.59 7.27 -21.49
C ALA A 93 -15.70 8.52 -21.56
N ALA A 94 -14.58 8.54 -20.83
CA ALA A 94 -13.68 9.67 -20.77
C ALA A 94 -12.78 9.72 -22.03
N PRO A 95 -12.52 10.90 -22.60
CA PRO A 95 -11.55 11.04 -23.68
C PRO A 95 -10.16 10.63 -23.17
N ASN A 96 -9.40 9.92 -24.01
CA ASN A 96 -7.99 9.60 -23.75
C ASN A 96 -7.19 10.91 -23.66
N ASN A 97 -7.08 11.46 -22.45
CA ASN A 97 -6.33 12.67 -22.21
C ASN A 97 -4.85 12.27 -22.06
N THR A 98 -4.17 12.08 -23.19
CA THR A 98 -2.72 11.80 -23.26
C THR A 98 -1.87 13.07 -23.13
N ASP A 99 -2.49 14.21 -22.80
CA ASP A 99 -1.81 15.50 -22.74
C ASP A 99 -1.16 15.72 -21.37
N GLY A 100 0.02 15.10 -21.22
CA GLY A 100 0.95 15.44 -20.17
C GLY A 100 2.29 14.76 -20.42
N LYS A 101 3.39 15.53 -20.44
CA LYS A 101 4.73 14.95 -20.26
C LYS A 101 4.76 14.34 -18.85
N ASN A 102 4.39 13.07 -18.74
CA ASN A 102 4.52 12.33 -17.49
C ASN A 102 6.02 12.23 -17.17
N GLN A 103 6.45 12.98 -16.15
CA GLN A 103 7.80 12.87 -15.60
C GLN A 103 7.95 11.62 -14.74
N THR A 104 6.83 10.98 -14.37
CA THR A 104 6.80 9.74 -13.60
C THR A 104 7.26 8.56 -14.47
N VAL A 105 8.23 7.81 -13.96
CA VAL A 105 8.68 6.56 -14.58
C VAL A 105 7.69 5.47 -14.19
N MET A 106 7.11 4.80 -15.20
CA MET A 106 6.03 3.84 -14.99
C MET A 106 6.51 2.43 -14.65
N PHE A 107 7.79 2.12 -14.93
CA PHE A 107 8.40 0.80 -14.76
C PHE A 107 7.70 -0.32 -15.57
N ASP A 108 7.01 0.07 -16.64
CA ASP A 108 6.31 -0.84 -17.55
C ASP A 108 7.26 -1.38 -18.66
N THR A 109 8.44 -0.78 -18.83
CA THR A 109 9.42 -1.20 -19.84
C THR A 109 10.75 -1.62 -19.23
N LEU A 110 11.48 -2.52 -19.90
CA LEU A 110 12.82 -2.92 -19.48
C LEU A 110 13.79 -1.72 -19.36
N GLU A 111 13.60 -0.70 -20.19
CA GLU A 111 14.45 0.49 -20.22
C GLU A 111 14.25 1.37 -18.98
N ASP A 112 13.03 1.45 -18.44
CA ASP A 112 12.76 2.14 -17.17
C ASP A 112 13.61 1.55 -16.02
N TRP A 113 13.69 0.22 -15.95
CA TRP A 113 14.49 -0.49 -14.95
C TRP A 113 15.99 -0.29 -15.15
N ARG A 114 16.46 -0.25 -16.40
CA ARG A 114 17.87 0.02 -16.72
C ARG A 114 18.27 1.45 -16.36
N ASN A 115 17.45 2.43 -16.73
CA ASN A 115 17.67 3.83 -16.39
C ASN A 115 17.73 4.05 -14.87
N GLU A 116 16.83 3.40 -14.12
CA GLU A 116 16.84 3.47 -12.66
C GLU A 116 18.09 2.80 -12.06
N LEU A 117 18.54 1.66 -12.62
CA LEU A 117 19.80 1.04 -12.23
C LEU A 117 21.02 1.91 -12.52
N GLU A 118 21.04 2.63 -13.63
CA GLU A 118 22.11 3.57 -13.96
C GLU A 118 22.11 4.76 -13.00
N ARG A 119 20.94 5.32 -12.69
CA ARG A 119 20.77 6.42 -11.74
C ARG A 119 21.35 6.08 -10.36
N THR A 120 21.11 4.85 -9.89
CA THR A 120 21.60 4.37 -8.59
C THR A 120 22.97 3.68 -8.66
N LYS A 121 23.60 3.60 -9.85
CA LYS A 121 24.83 2.83 -10.12
C LYS A 121 24.74 1.34 -9.75
N GLY A 122 23.53 0.79 -9.74
CA GLY A 122 23.27 -0.63 -9.46
C GLY A 122 23.60 -1.55 -10.64
N ASN A 123 23.66 -1.00 -11.86
CA ASN A 123 23.92 -1.74 -13.11
C ASN A 123 25.25 -2.54 -13.12
N VAL A 124 26.17 -2.28 -12.19
CA VAL A 124 27.43 -3.03 -12.03
C VAL A 124 27.20 -4.42 -11.44
N LYS A 125 26.19 -4.58 -10.58
CA LYS A 125 25.94 -5.83 -9.81
C LYS A 125 24.57 -6.44 -10.09
N TYR A 126 23.67 -5.67 -10.67
CA TYR A 126 22.27 -6.04 -10.88
C TYR A 126 21.89 -5.89 -12.35
N LYS A 127 20.98 -6.76 -12.81
CA LYS A 127 20.46 -6.77 -14.19
C LYS A 127 18.94 -6.82 -14.17
N ALA A 128 18.32 -6.06 -15.07
CA ALA A 128 16.90 -6.20 -15.36
C ALA A 128 16.67 -7.47 -16.22
N VAL A 129 15.66 -8.25 -15.88
CA VAL A 129 15.34 -9.53 -16.53
C VAL A 129 13.97 -9.48 -17.20
N THR A 130 13.83 -10.24 -18.28
CA THR A 130 12.60 -10.42 -19.06
C THR A 130 11.98 -11.81 -18.86
N THR A 131 12.48 -12.58 -17.89
CA THR A 131 12.11 -13.99 -17.69
C THR A 131 10.62 -14.18 -17.36
N ASN A 132 9.94 -13.14 -16.86
CA ASN A 132 8.51 -13.18 -16.54
C ASN A 132 7.64 -12.44 -17.58
N GLU A 133 8.15 -12.19 -18.79
CA GLU A 133 7.30 -11.70 -19.89
C GLU A 133 6.13 -12.68 -20.12
N GLY A 134 4.91 -12.14 -20.27
CA GLY A 134 3.70 -12.96 -20.36
C GLY A 134 3.36 -13.72 -19.07
N TYR A 135 3.95 -13.35 -17.93
CA TYR A 135 3.70 -13.94 -16.61
C TYR A 135 4.01 -15.44 -16.51
N VAL A 136 5.01 -15.90 -17.29
CA VAL A 136 5.41 -17.32 -17.36
C VAL A 136 5.95 -17.84 -16.01
N VAL A 137 6.58 -16.98 -15.21
CA VAL A 137 7.11 -17.35 -13.88
C VAL A 137 6.01 -17.24 -12.82
N SER A 138 5.35 -16.08 -12.76
CA SER A 138 4.27 -15.82 -11.80
C SER A 138 3.44 -14.60 -12.19
N GLU A 139 2.12 -14.72 -12.03
CA GLU A 139 1.15 -13.63 -12.15
C GLU A 139 1.28 -12.57 -11.03
N LYS A 140 2.01 -12.88 -9.96
CA LYS A 140 2.27 -11.96 -8.84
C LYS A 140 3.52 -11.11 -9.04
N LEU A 141 4.44 -11.56 -9.90
CA LEU A 141 5.64 -10.81 -10.25
C LEU A 141 5.35 -9.85 -11.41
N PRO A 142 6.05 -8.72 -11.49
CA PRO A 142 5.97 -7.84 -12.65
C PRO A 142 6.56 -8.50 -13.91
N LEU A 143 6.22 -7.95 -15.08
CA LEU A 143 6.79 -8.37 -16.36
C LEU A 143 8.32 -8.25 -16.37
N TYR A 144 8.82 -7.14 -15.82
CA TYR A 144 10.22 -6.82 -15.70
C TYR A 144 10.57 -6.53 -14.25
N PHE A 145 11.70 -7.07 -13.79
CA PHE A 145 12.26 -6.78 -12.47
C PHE A 145 13.77 -6.94 -12.52
N VAL A 146 14.42 -6.61 -11.41
CA VAL A 146 15.88 -6.61 -11.32
C VAL A 146 16.34 -7.65 -10.30
N VAL A 147 17.39 -8.39 -10.68
CA VAL A 147 18.03 -9.41 -9.84
C VAL A 147 19.56 -9.23 -9.85
N PRO A 148 20.30 -9.79 -8.87
CA PRO A 148 21.75 -9.86 -8.94
C PRO A 148 22.23 -10.57 -10.21
N ILE A 149 23.30 -10.08 -10.85
CA ILE A 149 23.82 -10.63 -12.13
C ILE A 149 24.14 -12.12 -12.04
N CYS A 150 24.61 -12.55 -10.87
CA CYS A 150 24.97 -13.93 -10.56
C CYS A 150 23.78 -14.89 -10.42
N VAL A 151 22.54 -14.41 -10.32
CA VAL A 151 21.35 -15.26 -10.34
C VAL A 151 21.08 -15.72 -11.77
N SER A 152 20.96 -17.05 -11.95
CA SER A 152 20.66 -17.66 -13.25
C SER A 152 19.16 -17.63 -13.54
N GLU A 153 18.79 -17.56 -14.82
CA GLU A 153 17.38 -17.61 -15.25
C GLU A 153 16.69 -18.92 -14.85
N GLU A 154 17.43 -20.04 -14.87
CA GLU A 154 16.94 -21.33 -14.38
C GLU A 154 16.53 -21.30 -12.90
N SER A 155 17.19 -20.46 -12.09
CA SER A 155 16.82 -20.31 -10.69
C SER A 155 15.51 -19.54 -10.56
N ILE A 156 15.32 -18.51 -11.39
CA ILE A 156 14.12 -17.66 -11.42
C ILE A 156 12.87 -18.46 -11.77
N LEU A 157 13.00 -19.43 -12.68
CA LEU A 157 11.88 -20.30 -13.10
C LEU A 157 11.43 -21.29 -12.01
N LYS A 158 12.19 -21.46 -10.94
CA LYS A 158 11.83 -22.37 -9.83
C LYS A 158 10.89 -21.69 -8.85
N TYR A 159 10.04 -22.49 -8.22
CA TYR A 159 9.15 -22.08 -7.13
C TYR A 159 8.30 -20.84 -7.44
N GLU A 160 7.86 -20.67 -8.69
CA GLU A 160 7.06 -19.51 -9.14
C GLU A 160 7.77 -18.18 -8.85
N GLY A 161 9.10 -18.15 -8.90
CA GLY A 161 9.91 -16.97 -8.60
C GLY A 161 10.00 -16.62 -7.11
N ARG A 162 9.51 -17.48 -6.21
CA ARG A 162 9.71 -17.34 -4.77
C ARG A 162 11.13 -17.69 -4.36
N GLY A 163 11.64 -17.04 -3.32
CA GLY A 163 13.03 -17.22 -2.89
C GLY A 163 14.05 -16.57 -3.83
N ILE A 164 13.60 -15.71 -4.76
CA ILE A 164 14.47 -14.93 -5.63
C ILE A 164 14.69 -13.53 -5.02
N PRO A 165 15.95 -13.09 -4.85
CA PRO A 165 16.25 -11.74 -4.38
C PRO A 165 15.98 -10.73 -5.48
N ILE A 166 14.95 -9.90 -5.27
CA ILE A 166 14.57 -8.80 -6.15
C ILE A 166 15.22 -7.53 -5.61
N TRP A 167 15.80 -6.75 -6.52
CA TRP A 167 16.43 -5.49 -6.19
C TRP A 167 15.41 -4.38 -5.95
N CYS A 168 15.57 -3.64 -4.84
CA CYS A 168 14.81 -2.42 -4.55
C CYS A 168 15.62 -1.17 -4.88
N TRP A 169 16.86 -1.11 -4.39
CA TRP A 169 17.69 0.10 -4.47
C TRP A 169 19.18 -0.19 -4.23
N SER A 170 20.05 0.65 -4.78
CA SER A 170 21.49 0.62 -4.54
C SER A 170 21.98 1.94 -3.99
N CYS A 171 22.81 1.85 -2.94
CA CYS A 171 23.52 2.98 -2.38
C CYS A 171 24.76 3.31 -3.22
N GLN A 172 25.19 4.57 -3.20
CA GLN A 172 26.39 5.02 -3.91
C GLN A 172 27.68 4.34 -3.42
N ASN A 173 27.68 3.79 -2.20
CA ASN A 173 28.79 3.04 -1.63
C ASN A 173 28.87 1.57 -2.13
N GLY A 174 27.94 1.14 -2.98
CA GLY A 174 27.90 -0.21 -3.56
C GLY A 174 27.12 -1.25 -2.75
N ALA A 175 26.60 -0.89 -1.56
CA ALA A 175 25.63 -1.71 -0.84
C ALA A 175 24.24 -1.61 -1.49
N ALA A 176 23.41 -2.63 -1.33
CA ALA A 176 22.10 -2.68 -1.93
C ALA A 176 21.03 -3.23 -0.98
N LEU A 177 19.81 -2.78 -1.22
CA LEU A 177 18.60 -3.27 -0.58
C LEU A 177 17.86 -4.20 -1.54
N LEU A 178 17.60 -5.41 -1.06
CA LEU A 178 16.92 -6.47 -1.76
C LEU A 178 15.68 -6.89 -0.97
N LYS A 179 14.67 -7.43 -1.64
CA LYS A 179 13.52 -8.10 -1.03
C LYS A 179 13.31 -9.48 -1.64
N MET A 180 12.74 -10.40 -0.88
CA MET A 180 12.48 -11.76 -1.32
C MET A 180 11.27 -12.35 -0.61
N SER A 181 10.39 -12.99 -1.38
CA SER A 181 9.27 -13.75 -0.83
C SER A 181 9.76 -15.04 -0.20
N ALA A 182 9.19 -15.40 0.94
CA ALA A 182 9.48 -16.65 1.61
C ALA A 182 8.95 -17.84 0.80
N LEU A 183 9.66 -18.96 0.87
CA LEU A 183 9.16 -20.22 0.35
C LEU A 183 8.01 -20.73 1.25
N PRO A 184 6.97 -21.36 0.66
CA PRO A 184 5.87 -21.91 1.42
C PRO A 184 6.36 -22.97 2.43
N LYS A 185 5.74 -23.01 3.60
CA LYS A 185 6.05 -24.00 4.63
C LYS A 185 5.48 -25.36 4.21
N GLU A 186 6.34 -26.25 3.75
CA GLU A 186 5.96 -27.62 3.38
C GLU A 186 5.99 -28.58 4.57
N GLN A 187 5.08 -29.55 4.59
CA GLN A 187 5.03 -30.60 5.63
C GLN A 187 5.96 -31.78 5.34
N ASP A 188 6.37 -31.96 4.08
CA ASP A 188 7.27 -33.04 3.66
C ASP A 188 8.74 -32.65 3.85
N ASP A 189 9.49 -33.49 4.58
CA ASP A 189 10.90 -33.28 4.90
C ASP A 189 11.79 -33.24 3.64
N SER A 190 11.46 -34.02 2.61
CA SER A 190 12.27 -34.09 1.38
C SER A 190 12.18 -32.79 0.58
N THR A 191 10.98 -32.23 0.47
CA THR A 191 10.71 -30.96 -0.22
C THR A 191 11.29 -29.78 0.55
N SER A 192 11.16 -29.79 1.88
CA SER A 192 11.76 -28.78 2.77
C SER A 192 13.29 -28.74 2.65
N GLN A 193 13.96 -29.91 2.55
CA GLN A 193 15.40 -29.97 2.32
C GLN A 193 15.81 -29.40 0.95
N MET A 194 15.04 -29.67 -0.11
CA MET A 194 15.29 -29.12 -1.44
C MET A 194 15.15 -27.58 -1.46
N GLN A 195 14.09 -27.05 -0.84
CA GLN A 195 13.87 -25.61 -0.71
C GLN A 195 15.00 -24.94 0.07
N LYS A 196 15.44 -25.55 1.18
CA LYS A 196 16.58 -25.06 1.96
C LYS A 196 17.87 -25.05 1.16
N ALA A 197 18.18 -26.13 0.44
CA ALA A 197 19.36 -26.21 -0.41
C ALA A 197 19.35 -25.15 -1.52
N PHE A 198 18.18 -24.87 -2.09
CA PHE A 198 17.99 -23.80 -3.07
C PHE A 198 18.30 -22.42 -2.46
N LEU A 199 17.69 -22.09 -1.31
CA LEU A 199 17.94 -20.80 -0.62
C LEU A 199 19.39 -20.65 -0.20
N ASP A 200 20.02 -21.71 0.34
CA ASP A 200 21.44 -21.69 0.69
C ASP A 200 22.33 -21.43 -0.54
N GLY A 201 21.95 -21.99 -1.71
CA GLY A 201 22.59 -21.71 -2.99
C GLY A 201 22.45 -20.23 -3.41
N ILE A 202 21.25 -19.68 -3.29
CA ILE A 202 20.98 -18.25 -3.54
C ILE A 202 21.81 -17.36 -2.62
N TYR A 203 21.79 -17.61 -1.30
CA TYR A 203 22.56 -16.83 -0.32
C TYR A 203 24.07 -16.86 -0.60
N LYS A 204 24.62 -18.02 -0.94
CA LYS A 204 26.05 -18.15 -1.34
C LYS A 204 26.37 -17.38 -2.62
N THR A 205 25.39 -17.21 -3.50
CA THR A 205 25.58 -16.53 -4.78
C THR A 205 25.64 -15.02 -4.61
N ILE A 206 24.88 -14.47 -3.64
CA ILE A 206 24.78 -13.02 -3.38
C ILE A 206 25.65 -12.53 -2.20
N SER A 207 26.16 -13.45 -1.37
CA SER A 207 27.06 -13.16 -0.25
C SER A 207 28.45 -13.70 -0.57
N LYS A 208 29.43 -12.80 -0.71
CA LYS A 208 30.84 -13.13 -0.98
C LYS A 208 31.77 -12.44 0.02
N PRO A 209 31.81 -12.89 1.29
CA PRO A 209 32.68 -12.29 2.30
C PRO A 209 34.17 -12.41 1.92
N PRO A 210 35.01 -11.39 2.22
CA PRO A 210 34.68 -10.15 2.93
C PRO A 210 34.15 -9.02 2.02
N TYR A 211 34.10 -9.23 0.71
CA TYR A 211 33.85 -8.17 -0.28
C TYR A 211 32.37 -7.78 -0.41
N GLU A 212 31.46 -8.76 -0.27
CA GLU A 212 30.02 -8.56 -0.34
C GLU A 212 29.37 -9.23 0.86
N LEU A 213 29.17 -8.44 1.92
CA LEU A 213 28.46 -8.89 3.11
C LEU A 213 26.96 -8.82 2.85
N LEU A 214 26.23 -9.85 3.28
CA LEU A 214 24.78 -9.90 3.25
C LEU A 214 24.25 -10.09 4.66
N LYS A 215 23.28 -9.28 5.05
CA LYS A 215 22.47 -9.48 6.25
C LYS A 215 21.01 -9.67 5.84
N THR A 216 20.40 -10.74 6.35
CA THR A 216 18.99 -11.05 6.14
C THR A 216 18.16 -10.50 7.31
N ASP A 217 16.98 -9.96 7.02
CA ASP A 217 16.02 -9.50 8.03
C ASP A 217 14.62 -10.02 7.67
N ASP A 218 14.10 -10.95 8.47
CA ASP A 218 12.73 -11.45 8.34
C ASP A 218 11.77 -10.49 9.05
N LEU A 219 11.06 -9.71 8.24
CA LEU A 219 10.16 -8.67 8.71
C LEU A 219 8.94 -9.25 9.44
N SER A 220 8.54 -10.47 9.09
CA SER A 220 7.43 -11.18 9.74
C SER A 220 7.72 -11.49 11.22
N SER A 221 9.00 -11.54 11.58
CA SER A 221 9.47 -11.77 12.96
C SER A 221 9.71 -10.47 13.73
N SER A 222 10.04 -9.37 13.04
CA SER A 222 10.49 -8.14 13.66
C SER A 222 9.42 -7.03 13.72
N LEU A 223 8.43 -7.09 12.83
CA LEU A 223 7.34 -6.11 12.72
C LEU A 223 5.97 -6.73 13.04
N PRO A 224 4.96 -5.91 13.37
CA PRO A 224 3.59 -6.39 13.60
C PRO A 224 2.98 -7.06 12.37
N SER A 225 2.07 -8.01 12.56
CA SER A 225 1.36 -8.64 11.46
C SER A 225 0.36 -7.68 10.80
N LEU A 226 -0.10 -7.99 9.59
CA LEU A 226 -1.13 -7.22 8.90
C LEU A 226 -2.42 -7.10 9.73
N GLN A 227 -2.79 -8.17 10.44
CA GLN A 227 -3.95 -8.16 11.34
C GLN A 227 -3.75 -7.21 12.53
N ASP A 228 -2.54 -7.13 13.08
CA ASP A 228 -2.22 -6.19 14.17
C ASP A 228 -2.33 -4.73 13.68
N ILE A 229 -1.83 -4.46 12.47
CA ILE A 229 -1.90 -3.14 11.82
C ILE A 229 -3.36 -2.74 11.56
N GLN A 230 -4.17 -3.64 10.98
CA GLN A 230 -5.60 -3.41 10.74
C GLN A 230 -6.36 -3.15 12.05
N THR A 231 -6.07 -3.94 13.10
CA THR A 231 -6.72 -3.80 14.40
C THR A 231 -6.35 -2.48 15.08
N ALA A 232 -5.06 -2.10 15.03
CA ALA A 232 -4.57 -0.84 15.58
C ALA A 232 -5.21 0.36 14.89
N TYR A 233 -5.25 0.34 13.54
CA TYR A 233 -5.88 1.40 12.77
C TYR A 233 -7.39 1.48 12.98
N THR A 234 -8.08 0.34 13.10
CA THR A 234 -9.52 0.32 13.40
C THR A 234 -9.81 0.99 14.75
N LYS A 235 -9.01 0.71 15.77
CA LYS A 235 -9.11 1.38 17.09
C LYS A 235 -8.80 2.87 16.99
N PHE A 236 -7.76 3.23 16.23
CA PHE A 236 -7.39 4.62 15.99
C PHE A 236 -8.51 5.40 15.31
N LYS A 237 -9.08 4.85 14.24
CA LYS A 237 -10.21 5.43 13.51
C LYS A 237 -11.42 5.68 14.41
N GLN A 238 -11.73 4.75 15.32
CA GLN A 238 -12.86 4.89 16.25
C GLN A 238 -12.78 6.14 17.13
N LEU A 239 -11.58 6.68 17.40
CA LEU A 239 -11.41 7.90 18.18
C LEU A 239 -12.00 9.15 17.49
N PHE A 240 -12.18 9.11 16.17
CA PHE A 240 -12.69 10.23 15.38
C PHE A 240 -14.19 10.11 15.06
N LEU A 241 -14.83 8.98 15.39
CA LEU A 241 -16.23 8.68 15.03
C LEU A 241 -17.21 8.99 16.17
N LEU A 242 -17.05 10.12 16.84
CA LEU A 242 -17.83 10.53 18.02
C LEU A 242 -19.19 11.12 17.60
N ASP A 243 -20.28 10.70 18.26
CA ASP A 243 -21.65 11.04 17.83
C ASP A 243 -22.18 12.35 18.45
N ASN A 244 -21.60 12.81 19.57
CA ASN A 244 -22.07 14.01 20.27
C ASN A 244 -20.96 14.72 21.07
N SER A 245 -21.24 15.98 21.44
CA SER A 245 -20.28 16.81 22.17
C SER A 245 -19.93 16.27 23.55
N THR A 246 -20.84 15.57 24.23
CA THR A 246 -20.58 15.01 25.57
C THR A 246 -19.56 13.88 25.50
N GLU A 247 -19.71 12.98 24.53
CA GLU A 247 -18.73 11.92 24.25
C GLU A 247 -17.38 12.47 23.81
N PHE A 248 -17.40 13.57 23.02
CA PHE A 248 -16.17 14.27 22.66
C PHE A 248 -15.41 14.75 23.89
N TRP A 249 -16.05 15.51 24.77
CA TRP A 249 -15.37 16.03 25.98
C TRP A 249 -14.96 14.91 26.95
N ALA A 250 -15.72 13.82 27.03
CA ALA A 250 -15.32 12.66 27.83
C ALA A 250 -14.07 11.96 27.26
N THR A 251 -13.96 11.88 25.94
CA THR A 251 -12.81 11.32 25.21
C THR A 251 -11.59 12.23 25.31
N ASP A 252 -11.77 13.55 25.19
CA ASP A 252 -10.71 14.56 25.23
C ASP A 252 -9.87 14.49 26.51
N VAL A 253 -10.53 14.35 27.67
CA VAL A 253 -9.86 14.20 28.98
C VAL A 253 -8.94 12.97 29.03
N LYS A 254 -9.24 11.93 28.26
CA LYS A 254 -8.47 10.66 28.21
C LYS A 254 -7.72 10.49 26.90
N TRP A 255 -7.59 11.54 26.10
CA TRP A 255 -7.15 11.46 24.70
C TRP A 255 -5.84 10.68 24.54
N PHE A 256 -4.80 11.06 25.29
CA PHE A 256 -3.48 10.42 25.17
C PHE A 256 -3.49 8.95 25.54
N SER A 257 -4.21 8.55 26.60
CA SER A 257 -4.31 7.14 26.99
C SER A 257 -5.12 6.33 25.99
N LEU A 258 -6.18 6.91 25.42
CA LEU A 258 -6.96 6.28 24.37
C LEU A 258 -6.12 6.10 23.11
N LEU A 259 -5.41 7.15 22.69
CA LEU A 259 -4.49 7.12 21.56
C LEU A 259 -3.39 6.07 21.74
N GLU A 260 -2.75 6.00 22.91
CA GLU A 260 -1.75 4.98 23.24
C GLU A 260 -2.35 3.57 23.14
N SER A 261 -3.57 3.37 23.64
CA SER A 261 -4.26 2.06 23.60
C SER A 261 -4.60 1.56 22.18
N THR A 262 -4.58 2.44 21.17
CA THR A 262 -4.76 2.06 19.77
C THR A 262 -3.55 1.30 19.23
N ASN A 263 -2.36 1.53 19.81
CA ASN A 263 -1.06 1.03 19.34
C ASN A 263 -0.63 1.55 17.95
N TRP A 264 -1.39 2.45 17.31
CA TRP A 264 -1.07 2.94 15.94
C TRP A 264 0.29 3.67 15.89
N LEU A 265 0.50 4.62 16.82
CA LEU A 265 1.77 5.36 16.88
C LEU A 265 2.97 4.47 17.26
N GLU A 266 2.74 3.42 18.05
CA GLU A 266 3.78 2.44 18.37
C GLU A 266 4.18 1.61 17.15
N ILE A 267 3.23 1.25 16.29
CA ILE A 267 3.52 0.60 15.00
C ILE A 267 4.36 1.53 14.11
N ILE A 268 3.97 2.79 13.95
CA ILE A 268 4.74 3.80 13.19
C ILE A 268 6.17 3.90 13.73
N ARG A 269 6.32 4.00 15.05
CA ARG A 269 7.63 4.07 15.70
C ARG A 269 8.49 2.85 15.40
N ARG A 270 7.93 1.64 15.50
CA ARG A 270 8.64 0.38 15.20
C ARG A 270 9.08 0.30 13.74
N VAL A 271 8.21 0.69 12.82
CA VAL A 271 8.48 0.70 11.37
C VAL A 271 9.58 1.70 11.02
N LEU A 272 9.48 2.94 11.51
CA LEU A 272 10.52 3.96 11.31
C LEU A 272 11.85 3.53 11.91
N LYS A 273 11.84 2.97 13.14
CA LYS A 273 13.05 2.43 13.78
C LYS A 273 13.69 1.35 12.91
N LYS A 274 12.91 0.42 12.37
CA LYS A 274 13.41 -0.64 11.49
C LYS A 274 14.00 -0.07 10.20
N ALA A 275 13.35 0.92 9.57
CA ALA A 275 13.89 1.58 8.38
C ALA A 275 15.22 2.29 8.65
N ILE A 276 15.36 2.96 9.81
CA ILE A 276 16.61 3.57 10.26
C ILE A 276 17.70 2.50 10.46
N GLU A 277 17.39 1.39 11.14
CA GLU A 277 18.34 0.28 11.33
C GLU A 277 18.87 -0.26 9.98
N VAL A 278 17.98 -0.42 8.98
CA VAL A 278 18.35 -0.85 7.64
C VAL A 278 19.23 0.19 6.93
N ALA A 279 18.84 1.47 7.00
CA ALA A 279 19.62 2.57 6.42
C ALA A 279 21.04 2.65 7.03
N GLU A 280 21.16 2.52 8.36
CA GLU A 280 22.45 2.51 9.04
C GLU A 280 23.33 1.31 8.64
N CYS A 281 22.74 0.13 8.42
CA CYS A 281 23.49 -1.03 7.92
C CYS A 281 24.00 -0.79 6.48
N LEU A 282 23.18 -0.18 5.62
CA LEU A 282 23.57 0.13 4.24
C LEU A 282 24.66 1.21 4.19
N GLU A 283 24.52 2.29 4.96
CA GLU A 283 25.43 3.43 4.92
C GLU A 283 26.73 3.19 5.69
N ARG A 284 26.64 2.81 6.97
CA ARG A 284 27.81 2.73 7.87
C ARG A 284 28.53 1.40 7.79
N GLN A 285 27.81 0.29 7.62
CA GLN A 285 28.39 -1.05 7.58
C GLN A 285 28.65 -1.53 6.15
N GLN A 286 28.23 -0.77 5.13
CA GLN A 286 28.40 -1.10 3.72
C GLN A 286 27.93 -2.53 3.38
N THR A 287 26.86 -2.97 4.04
CA THR A 287 26.37 -4.35 3.98
C THR A 287 25.09 -4.42 3.16
N ASN A 288 24.99 -5.38 2.24
CA ASN A 288 23.74 -5.63 1.51
C ASN A 288 22.68 -6.16 2.48
N ILE A 289 21.45 -5.67 2.34
CA ILE A 289 20.33 -6.10 3.17
C ILE A 289 19.32 -6.84 2.30
N LEU A 290 18.91 -8.02 2.74
CA LEU A 290 17.81 -8.79 2.15
C LEU A 290 16.63 -8.84 3.11
N LEU A 291 15.57 -8.14 2.76
CA LEU A 291 14.28 -8.16 3.47
C LEU A 291 13.50 -9.40 3.04
N ILE A 292 12.96 -10.13 4.02
CA ILE A 292 12.17 -11.33 3.77
C ILE A 292 10.79 -11.16 4.42
N GLU A 293 9.77 -11.50 3.65
CA GLU A 293 8.36 -11.54 4.06
C GLU A 293 7.67 -12.65 3.25
N GLU A 294 6.50 -13.13 3.70
CA GLU A 294 5.76 -14.21 3.01
C GLU A 294 5.54 -13.93 1.51
N SER A 295 5.02 -12.75 1.16
CA SER A 295 4.84 -12.32 -0.23
C SER A 295 5.86 -11.28 -0.70
N ALA A 296 6.55 -10.60 0.23
CA ALA A 296 7.41 -9.44 -0.05
C ALA A 296 6.72 -8.25 -0.74
N THR A 297 5.41 -8.15 -0.59
CA THR A 297 4.54 -7.13 -1.22
C THR A 297 3.90 -6.18 -0.22
N ASP A 298 4.14 -6.35 1.09
CA ASP A 298 3.53 -5.52 2.14
C ASP A 298 4.62 -4.77 2.93
N LEU A 299 5.11 -5.31 4.04
CA LEU A 299 6.09 -4.63 4.90
C LEU A 299 7.45 -4.49 4.21
N CYS A 300 7.81 -5.38 3.29
CA CYS A 300 8.97 -5.19 2.43
C CYS A 300 8.85 -3.89 1.62
N CYS A 301 7.67 -3.57 1.09
CA CYS A 301 7.43 -2.33 0.35
C CYS A 301 7.50 -1.10 1.27
N VAL A 302 6.96 -1.19 2.49
CA VAL A 302 7.07 -0.12 3.50
C VAL A 302 8.53 0.18 3.84
N ILE A 303 9.30 -0.81 4.26
CA ILE A 303 10.68 -0.61 4.70
C ILE A 303 11.56 -0.18 3.53
N SER A 304 11.43 -0.81 2.36
CA SER A 304 12.23 -0.41 1.18
C SER A 304 11.91 1.00 0.69
N SER A 305 10.65 1.43 0.75
CA SER A 305 10.27 2.80 0.39
C SER A 305 10.82 3.81 1.39
N LEU A 306 10.71 3.54 2.70
CA LEU A 306 11.22 4.44 3.74
C LEU A 306 12.74 4.60 3.68
N VAL A 307 13.47 3.51 3.47
CA VAL A 307 14.94 3.56 3.29
C VAL A 307 15.30 4.42 2.07
N GLN A 308 14.59 4.24 0.95
CA GLN A 308 14.79 5.06 -0.26
C GLN A 308 14.44 6.53 -0.02
N VAL A 309 13.39 6.84 0.73
CA VAL A 309 13.04 8.24 1.10
C VAL A 309 14.11 8.87 2.00
N MET A 310 14.65 8.10 2.96
CA MET A 310 15.68 8.56 3.88
C MET A 310 17.03 8.79 3.17
N MET A 311 17.41 7.91 2.24
CA MET A 311 18.76 7.89 1.66
C MET A 311 18.87 8.51 0.26
N ASP A 312 17.77 8.60 -0.49
CA ASP A 312 17.77 9.09 -1.87
C ASP A 312 17.02 10.42 -2.00
N SER A 313 17.73 11.47 -2.41
CA SER A 313 17.12 12.79 -2.67
C SER A 313 16.09 12.76 -3.80
N HIS A 314 16.23 11.86 -4.78
CA HIS A 314 15.27 11.74 -5.87
C HIS A 314 13.88 11.35 -5.34
N SER A 315 13.83 10.40 -4.40
CA SER A 315 12.60 9.92 -3.75
C SER A 315 11.86 10.97 -2.92
N ARG A 316 12.46 12.14 -2.68
CA ARG A 316 11.86 13.27 -1.95
C ARG A 316 11.31 14.36 -2.88
N THR A 317 11.48 14.20 -4.19
CA THR A 317 10.79 14.99 -5.23
C THR A 317 9.40 14.41 -5.51
N LYS A 318 8.48 15.19 -6.06
CA LYS A 318 7.14 14.70 -6.43
C LYS A 318 7.24 13.59 -7.47
N SER A 319 8.00 13.81 -8.55
CA SER A 319 8.17 12.81 -9.60
C SER A 319 8.88 11.56 -9.10
N GLY A 320 9.93 11.72 -8.27
CA GLY A 320 10.67 10.58 -7.75
C GLY A 320 9.88 9.78 -6.72
N PHE A 321 9.05 10.42 -5.88
CA PHE A 321 8.15 9.70 -4.99
C PHE A 321 7.05 8.96 -5.76
N GLN A 322 6.49 9.56 -6.82
CA GLN A 322 5.56 8.86 -7.71
C GLN A 322 6.19 7.63 -8.36
N SER A 323 7.42 7.77 -8.90
CA SER A 323 8.19 6.66 -9.47
C SER A 323 8.49 5.59 -8.42
N LEU A 324 8.78 5.97 -7.17
CA LEU A 324 8.99 5.04 -6.07
C LEU A 324 7.72 4.24 -5.75
N ILE A 325 6.56 4.90 -5.63
CA ILE A 325 5.28 4.21 -5.40
C ILE A 325 4.97 3.27 -6.57
N GLN A 326 5.18 3.74 -7.80
CA GLN A 326 4.96 2.94 -8.98
C GLN A 326 5.86 1.69 -9.01
N LYS A 327 7.15 1.83 -8.70
CA LYS A 327 8.11 0.73 -8.64
C LYS A 327 7.83 -0.28 -7.52
N GLU A 328 7.76 0.19 -6.28
CA GLU A 328 7.73 -0.69 -5.10
C GLU A 328 6.33 -1.24 -4.81
N TRP A 329 5.28 -0.52 -5.19
CA TRP A 329 3.90 -0.86 -4.80
C TRP A 329 3.06 -1.31 -5.97
N VAL A 330 2.99 -0.51 -7.05
CA VAL A 330 2.08 -0.81 -8.16
C VAL A 330 2.63 -1.96 -9.02
N VAL A 331 3.83 -1.78 -9.58
CA VAL A 331 4.54 -2.83 -10.33
C VAL A 331 5.06 -3.90 -9.38
N GLY A 332 5.46 -3.51 -8.17
CA GLY A 332 5.91 -4.42 -7.11
C GLY A 332 4.84 -5.38 -6.57
N GLY A 333 3.59 -5.29 -7.02
CA GLY A 333 2.55 -6.29 -6.75
C GLY A 333 1.90 -6.17 -5.37
N HIS A 334 1.88 -4.98 -4.77
CA HIS A 334 1.09 -4.75 -3.57
C HIS A 334 -0.40 -4.96 -3.88
N SER A 335 -1.07 -5.78 -3.06
CA SER A 335 -2.46 -6.19 -3.27
C SER A 335 -3.47 -5.08 -2.94
N PHE A 336 -3.43 -3.93 -3.62
CA PHE A 336 -4.27 -2.77 -3.27
C PHE A 336 -5.77 -3.10 -3.24
N LEU A 337 -6.24 -3.90 -4.20
CA LEU A 337 -7.66 -4.27 -4.31
C LEU A 337 -8.15 -5.03 -3.08
N ASP A 338 -7.33 -5.95 -2.56
CA ASP A 338 -7.64 -6.75 -1.37
C ASP A 338 -7.38 -5.97 -0.09
N ARG A 339 -6.23 -5.28 0.01
CA ARG A 339 -5.81 -4.51 1.21
C ARG A 339 -6.71 -3.32 1.49
N CYS A 340 -7.28 -2.70 0.46
CA CYS A 340 -8.29 -1.64 0.59
C CYS A 340 -9.74 -2.17 0.57
N ASN A 341 -9.92 -3.49 0.42
CA ASN A 341 -11.21 -4.18 0.36
C ASN A 341 -12.20 -3.54 -0.64
N HIS A 342 -11.72 -3.15 -1.83
CA HIS A 342 -12.53 -2.43 -2.83
C HIS A 342 -13.69 -3.26 -3.40
N LEU A 343 -13.59 -4.59 -3.30
CA LEU A 343 -14.63 -5.51 -3.74
C LEU A 343 -15.54 -6.00 -2.61
N HIS A 344 -15.31 -5.59 -1.35
CA HIS A 344 -16.09 -6.05 -0.18
C HIS A 344 -16.22 -7.57 -0.11
N LYS A 345 -15.12 -8.30 -0.37
CA LYS A 345 -15.12 -9.78 -0.41
C LYS A 345 -14.80 -10.40 0.95
N SER A 346 -13.85 -9.82 1.68
CA SER A 346 -13.36 -10.37 2.95
C SER A 346 -12.59 -9.30 3.72
N ASP A 347 -13.00 -9.05 4.96
CA ASP A 347 -12.33 -8.09 5.84
C ASP A 347 -11.02 -8.64 6.43
N LYS A 348 -10.72 -9.93 6.20
CA LYS A 348 -9.51 -10.58 6.73
C LYS A 348 -8.23 -10.13 6.03
N GLU A 349 -8.34 -9.72 4.76
CA GLU A 349 -7.21 -9.29 3.95
C GLU A 349 -7.01 -7.77 3.99
N GLU A 350 -7.95 -7.03 4.59
CA GLU A 350 -7.91 -5.58 4.70
C GLU A 350 -6.81 -5.15 5.69
N ALA A 351 -5.93 -4.26 5.25
CA ALA A 351 -4.89 -3.68 6.10
C ALA A 351 -4.41 -2.34 5.50
N PRO A 352 -4.24 -1.28 6.32
CA PRO A 352 -3.88 0.05 5.87
C PRO A 352 -2.36 0.19 5.63
N VAL A 353 -1.76 -0.76 4.91
CA VAL A 353 -0.30 -0.85 4.75
C VAL A 353 0.26 0.35 3.97
N PHE A 354 -0.44 0.78 2.92
CA PHE A 354 -0.04 1.97 2.17
C PHE A 354 -0.22 3.25 3.01
N LEU A 355 -1.30 3.36 3.78
CA LEU A 355 -1.49 4.49 4.70
C LEU A 355 -0.40 4.52 5.78
N LEU A 356 0.03 3.35 6.29
CA LEU A 356 1.16 3.25 7.21
C LEU A 356 2.45 3.82 6.60
N LEU A 357 2.73 3.54 5.31
CA LEU A 357 3.84 4.20 4.61
C LEU A 357 3.63 5.73 4.60
N LEU A 358 2.46 6.21 4.21
CA LEU A 358 2.19 7.65 4.09
C LEU A 358 2.32 8.37 5.43
N ASP A 359 1.85 7.76 6.52
CA ASP A 359 1.99 8.31 7.88
C ASP A 359 3.47 8.35 8.28
N CYS A 360 4.23 7.27 8.07
CA CYS A 360 5.68 7.27 8.29
C CYS A 360 6.41 8.35 7.46
N VAL A 361 6.05 8.55 6.20
CA VAL A 361 6.63 9.62 5.36
C VAL A 361 6.20 10.99 5.87
N TRP A 362 4.95 11.15 6.32
CA TRP A 362 4.49 12.39 6.95
C TRP A 362 5.31 12.72 8.20
N GLN A 363 5.63 11.74 9.06
CA GLN A 363 6.53 11.95 10.20
C GLN A 363 7.90 12.52 9.77
N LEU A 364 8.44 12.05 8.64
CA LEU A 364 9.71 12.55 8.10
C LEU A 364 9.57 13.96 7.51
N VAL A 365 8.45 14.25 6.82
CA VAL A 365 8.13 15.59 6.30
C VAL A 365 8.00 16.59 7.44
N GLN A 366 7.37 16.22 8.55
CA GLN A 366 7.24 17.09 9.73
C GLN A 366 8.58 17.37 10.41
N GLN A 367 9.46 16.36 10.49
CA GLN A 367 10.79 16.50 11.11
C GLN A 367 11.78 17.24 10.22
N TYR A 368 11.68 17.09 8.89
CA TYR A 368 12.60 17.67 7.92
C TYR A 368 11.89 18.39 6.76
N PRO A 369 11.06 19.43 7.00
CA PRO A 369 10.26 20.04 5.94
C PRO A 369 11.05 20.53 4.70
N PRO A 370 12.23 21.16 4.82
CA PRO A 370 13.01 21.61 3.65
C PRO A 370 13.59 20.48 2.80
N ALA A 371 13.57 19.25 3.31
CA ALA A 371 14.16 18.10 2.65
C ALA A 371 13.23 17.50 1.58
N PHE A 372 11.96 17.92 1.53
CA PHE A 372 10.91 17.38 0.67
C PHE A 372 10.35 18.46 -0.27
N GLU A 373 10.11 18.08 -1.52
CA GLU A 373 9.47 18.96 -2.51
C GLU A 373 7.94 18.99 -2.36
N PHE A 374 7.38 18.02 -1.64
CA PHE A 374 5.95 17.87 -1.39
C PHE A 374 5.62 18.07 0.09
N THR A 375 4.35 18.37 0.35
CA THR A 375 3.83 18.66 1.69
C THR A 375 2.84 17.58 2.14
N GLU A 376 2.32 17.71 3.36
CA GLU A 376 1.20 16.90 3.86
C GLU A 376 0.03 16.83 2.88
N THR A 377 -0.35 17.96 2.27
CA THR A 377 -1.45 18.01 1.29
C THR A 377 -1.27 17.02 0.15
N TYR A 378 -0.03 16.83 -0.32
CA TYR A 378 0.26 15.86 -1.37
C TYR A 378 0.04 14.41 -0.89
N LEU A 379 0.47 14.09 0.34
CA LEU A 379 0.28 12.77 0.94
C LEU A 379 -1.21 12.49 1.19
N THR A 380 -1.98 13.48 1.65
CA THR A 380 -3.44 13.37 1.82
C THR A 380 -4.13 13.09 0.49
N VAL A 381 -3.81 13.86 -0.57
CA VAL A 381 -4.39 13.65 -1.90
C VAL A 381 -4.05 12.25 -2.44
N LEU A 382 -2.83 11.76 -2.18
CA LEU A 382 -2.42 10.42 -2.56
C LEU A 382 -3.21 9.35 -1.79
N SER A 383 -3.41 9.53 -0.49
CA SER A 383 -4.28 8.66 0.33
C SER A 383 -5.71 8.64 -0.19
N ASP A 384 -6.29 9.80 -0.47
CA ASP A 384 -7.67 9.92 -0.98
C ASP A 384 -7.82 9.21 -2.33
N SER A 385 -6.79 9.28 -3.18
CA SER A 385 -6.82 8.68 -4.52
C SER A 385 -7.00 7.16 -4.53
N LEU A 386 -6.69 6.47 -3.42
CA LEU A 386 -7.03 5.05 -3.22
C LEU A 386 -8.53 4.80 -3.41
N TYR A 387 -9.38 5.77 -3.03
CA TYR A 387 -10.82 5.63 -3.01
C TYR A 387 -11.53 6.36 -4.15
N VAL A 388 -10.78 6.90 -5.12
CA VAL A 388 -11.35 7.58 -6.29
C VAL A 388 -11.28 6.66 -7.52
N PRO A 389 -12.38 5.96 -7.88
CA PRO A 389 -12.39 4.96 -8.94
C PRO A 389 -12.48 5.58 -10.34
N ILE A 390 -11.71 6.63 -10.60
CA ILE A 390 -11.46 7.18 -11.94
C ILE A 390 -10.00 6.96 -12.36
N PHE A 391 -9.13 6.71 -11.38
CA PHE A 391 -7.75 6.31 -11.59
C PHE A 391 -7.64 4.81 -11.42
N SER A 392 -6.82 4.17 -12.25
CA SER A 392 -6.60 2.72 -12.22
C SER A 392 -5.45 2.30 -11.29
N THR A 393 -4.61 3.25 -10.85
CA THR A 393 -3.31 2.98 -10.21
C THR A 393 -3.39 2.05 -8.99
N PHE A 394 -4.43 2.17 -8.17
CA PHE A 394 -4.57 1.45 -6.89
C PHE A 394 -5.75 0.47 -6.85
N PHE A 395 -6.21 -0.01 -8.01
CA PHE A 395 -7.41 -0.87 -8.11
C PHE A 395 -7.12 -2.31 -8.56
N PHE A 396 -5.87 -2.76 -8.45
CA PHE A 396 -5.43 -4.11 -8.83
C PHE A 396 -4.48 -4.69 -7.79
N ASN A 397 -4.37 -6.02 -7.77
CA ASN A 397 -3.45 -6.73 -6.89
C ASN A 397 -2.09 -7.04 -7.52
N SER A 398 -2.00 -6.99 -8.85
CA SER A 398 -0.75 -7.18 -9.58
C SER A 398 -0.84 -6.54 -10.96
N GLN A 399 0.30 -6.39 -11.62
CA GLN A 399 0.36 -5.93 -13.02
C GLN A 399 -0.44 -6.87 -13.94
N HIS A 400 -0.36 -8.20 -13.72
CA HIS A 400 -1.13 -9.18 -14.50
C HIS A 400 -2.64 -8.92 -14.43
N GLN A 401 -3.17 -8.63 -13.24
CA GLN A 401 -4.59 -8.36 -13.07
C GLN A 401 -5.03 -7.04 -13.73
N LYS A 402 -4.11 -6.07 -13.88
CA LYS A 402 -4.37 -4.82 -14.59
C LYS A 402 -4.41 -5.04 -16.11
N ASP A 403 -3.57 -5.94 -16.61
CA ASP A 403 -3.39 -6.18 -18.04
C ASP A 403 -4.43 -7.16 -18.63
N THR A 404 -5.19 -7.87 -17.77
CA THR A 404 -6.22 -8.86 -18.13
C THR A 404 -7.65 -8.37 -17.87
#